data_AF-A0A972ZQU1-F1
#
_entry.id   AF-A0A972ZQU1-F1
#
_cell.length_a   1.000
_cell.length_b   1.000
_cell.length_c   1.000
_cell.angle_alpha   90.00
_cell.angle_beta   90.00
_cell.angle_gamma   90.00
#
_symmetry.space_group_name_H-M   'P 1'
#
loop_
_entity.id
_entity.type
_entity.pdbx_description
1 polymer ?
#
loop_
_entity_poly.entity_id
_entity_poly.type
_entity_poly.pdbx_seq_one_letter_code
_entity_poly.pdbx_strand_id
1 'polypeptide(L)'
;MIIVAIFIANSAKAQDSLKYTLSLKDVVNMAITQSTSIKNAQNRNVNYYWRWKNFKTSNRPQLVLSGDLPNYNQSTVPITQPDGSVEFKQVSNLLTSARLSLNQSIAQTGTYISASTSAFRFQDFYKNSVSFSGVPFSFGFHQPIFALNWLKWQRKTEPLIYDEAKKDYVESTEEISLNATYRFFSYLRIQTNYSLAENNLKNSKDNLVIGETR
;
A
#
# COMPACT_ATOMS: atom_id res chain seq x y z
N MET A 1 -0.34 -5.03 52.84
CA MET A 1 0.88 -5.35 52.08
C MET A 1 1.28 -4.08 51.32
N ILE A 2 2.21 -3.31 51.87
CA ILE A 2 2.64 -2.01 51.31
C ILE A 2 3.88 -2.29 50.47
N ILE A 3 3.80 -2.07 49.15
CA ILE A 3 4.94 -2.17 48.24
C ILE A 3 5.56 -0.78 48.12
N VAL A 4 6.70 -0.59 48.78
CA VAL A 4 7.57 0.56 48.62
C VAL A 4 8.41 0.33 47.37
N ALA A 5 8.15 1.11 46.31
CA ALA A 5 8.98 1.14 45.11
C ALA A 5 10.14 2.13 45.33
N ILE A 6 11.34 1.59 45.54
CA ILE A 6 12.59 2.35 45.62
C ILE A 6 12.97 2.77 44.19
N PHE A 7 12.86 4.06 43.90
CA PHE A 7 13.40 4.66 42.68
C PHE A 7 14.92 4.70 42.77
N ILE A 8 15.58 3.81 42.03
CA ILE A 8 17.03 3.90 41.79
C ILE A 8 17.24 4.97 40.71
N ALA A 9 17.74 6.13 41.14
CA ALA A 9 18.19 7.19 40.25
C ALA A 9 19.46 6.74 39.52
N ASN A 10 19.31 6.17 38.32
CA ASN A 10 20.43 6.01 37.40
C ASN A 10 20.80 7.40 36.89
N SER A 11 21.97 7.89 37.29
CA SER A 11 22.60 9.08 36.71
C SER A 11 22.72 8.88 35.20
N ALA A 12 21.85 9.57 34.45
CA ALA A 12 21.97 9.66 33.00
C ALA A 12 23.31 10.32 32.69
N LYS A 13 24.24 9.55 32.12
CA LYS A 13 25.40 10.13 31.45
C LYS A 13 24.84 10.94 30.28
N ALA A 14 24.89 12.26 30.41
CA ALA A 14 24.69 13.16 29.28
C ALA A 14 25.58 12.67 28.13
N GLN A 15 24.99 12.54 26.93
CA GLN A 15 25.74 12.14 25.74
C GLN A 15 26.98 13.02 25.62
N ASP A 16 28.15 12.37 25.67
CA ASP A 16 29.40 12.95 25.19
C ASP A 16 29.12 13.62 23.86
N SER A 17 29.48 14.90 23.74
CA SER A 17 29.46 15.62 22.48
C SER A 17 30.46 14.97 21.53
N LEU A 18 30.03 13.88 20.86
CA LEU A 18 30.78 13.29 19.77
C LEU A 18 30.89 14.36 18.69
N LYS A 19 32.09 14.96 18.59
CA LYS A 19 32.44 15.90 17.54
C LYS A 19 32.50 15.13 16.22
N TYR A 20 31.35 14.94 15.60
CA TYR A 20 31.26 14.40 14.25
C TYR A 20 31.72 15.48 13.26
N THR A 21 32.91 15.33 12.71
CA THR A 21 33.35 16.09 11.54
C THR A 21 32.75 15.44 10.30
N LEU A 22 31.52 15.81 9.96
CA LEU A 22 30.86 15.34 8.74
C LEU A 22 31.31 16.20 7.55
N SER A 23 31.73 15.55 6.47
CA SER A 23 31.90 16.26 5.19
C SER A 23 30.55 16.51 4.52
N LEU A 24 30.49 17.44 3.56
CA LEU A 24 29.29 17.67 2.76
C LEU A 24 28.76 16.37 2.13
N LYS A 25 29.68 15.54 1.61
CA LYS A 25 29.34 14.26 0.98
C LYS A 25 28.69 13.30 1.97
N ASP A 26 29.17 13.29 3.22
CA ASP A 26 28.60 12.43 4.27
C ASP A 26 27.21 12.88 4.66
N VAL A 27 26.97 14.20 4.77
CA VAL A 27 25.65 14.74 5.09
C VAL A 27 24.64 14.45 3.97
N VAL A 28 25.05 14.60 2.71
CA VAL A 28 24.20 14.27 1.55
C VAL A 28 23.89 12.77 1.51
N ASN A 29 24.91 11.91 1.68
CA ASN A 29 24.70 10.46 1.72
C ASN A 29 23.79 10.05 2.89
N MET A 30 23.95 10.67 4.06
CA MET A 30 23.08 10.42 5.21
C MET A 30 21.64 10.85 4.93
N ALA A 31 21.45 12.00 4.27
CA ALA A 31 20.13 12.46 3.86
C ALA A 31 19.46 11.51 2.85
N ILE A 32 20.20 11.03 1.84
CA ILE A 32 19.70 10.09 0.83
C ILE A 32 19.44 8.69 1.40
N THR A 33 20.11 8.29 2.48
CA THR A 33 19.94 6.93 3.05
C THR A 33 18.94 6.87 4.20
N GLN A 34 18.88 7.91 5.04
CA GLN A 34 18.18 7.84 6.32
C GLN A 34 17.02 8.83 6.45
N SER A 35 16.95 9.88 5.62
CA SER A 35 15.91 10.91 5.77
C SER A 35 14.49 10.35 5.64
N THR A 36 13.55 10.94 6.37
CA THR A 36 12.12 10.63 6.21
C THR A 36 11.63 11.03 4.81
N SER A 37 12.15 12.13 4.26
CA SER A 37 11.78 12.60 2.92
C SER A 37 12.12 11.58 1.84
N ILE A 38 13.31 10.95 1.92
CA ILE A 38 13.69 9.94 0.92
C ILE A 38 12.85 8.68 1.07
N LYS A 39 12.52 8.26 2.30
CA LYS A 39 11.61 7.12 2.54
C LYS A 39 10.22 7.37 1.94
N ASN A 40 9.70 8.58 2.07
CA ASN A 40 8.44 8.96 1.45
C ASN A 40 8.51 8.91 -0.08
N ALA A 41 9.58 9.44 -0.69
CA ALA A 41 9.80 9.38 -2.14
C ALA A 41 9.94 7.93 -2.64
N GLN A 42 10.67 7.08 -1.91
CA GLN A 42 10.79 5.65 -2.20
C GLN A 42 9.43 4.94 -2.13
N ASN A 43 8.66 5.16 -1.07
CA ASN A 43 7.32 4.59 -0.92
C ASN A 43 6.41 5.01 -2.07
N ARG A 44 6.44 6.30 -2.46
CA ARG A 44 5.70 6.82 -3.62
C ARG A 44 6.08 6.08 -4.90
N ASN A 45 7.39 5.93 -5.18
CA ASN A 45 7.87 5.20 -6.36
C ASN A 45 7.43 3.72 -6.35
N VAL A 46 7.54 3.05 -5.21
CA VAL A 46 7.09 1.65 -5.04
C VAL A 46 5.58 1.52 -5.29
N ASN A 47 4.78 2.47 -4.80
CA ASN A 47 3.33 2.48 -5.05
C ASN A 47 3.02 2.58 -6.55
N TYR A 48 3.71 3.47 -7.29
CA TYR A 48 3.55 3.58 -8.74
C TYR A 48 4.01 2.33 -9.48
N TYR A 49 5.09 1.68 -9.03
CA TYR A 49 5.51 0.38 -9.57
C TYR A 49 4.42 -0.69 -9.40
N TRP A 50 3.85 -0.83 -8.20
CA TRP A 50 2.76 -1.79 -7.96
C TRP A 50 1.51 -1.45 -8.74
N ARG A 51 1.19 -0.16 -8.90
CA ARG A 51 0.09 0.30 -9.75
C ARG A 51 0.28 -0.16 -11.21
N TRP A 52 1.47 0.07 -11.79
CA TRP A 52 1.80 -0.39 -13.14
C TRP A 52 1.75 -1.92 -13.28
N LYS A 53 2.25 -2.64 -12.28
CA LYS A 53 2.20 -4.11 -12.23
C LYS A 53 0.75 -4.63 -12.14
N ASN A 54 -0.10 -3.96 -11.36
CA ASN A 54 -1.53 -4.29 -11.26
C ASN A 54 -2.24 -4.03 -12.59
N PHE A 55 -1.94 -2.91 -13.26
CA PHE A 55 -2.45 -2.64 -14.61
C PHE A 55 -2.04 -3.72 -15.62
N LYS A 56 -0.78 -4.17 -15.60
CA LYS A 56 -0.35 -5.29 -16.46
C LYS A 56 -1.10 -6.58 -16.14
N THR A 57 -1.38 -6.83 -14.87
CA THR A 57 -2.09 -8.03 -14.42
C THR A 57 -3.58 -7.99 -14.77
N SER A 58 -4.24 -6.84 -14.69
CA SER A 58 -5.66 -6.70 -15.02
C SER A 58 -5.97 -6.88 -16.51
N ASN A 59 -5.00 -6.64 -17.37
CA ASN A 59 -5.10 -6.89 -18.81
C ASN A 59 -4.74 -8.34 -19.22
N ARG A 60 -4.36 -9.20 -18.26
CA ARG A 60 -4.12 -10.62 -18.51
C ARG A 60 -5.39 -11.42 -18.27
N PRO A 61 -5.55 -12.59 -18.92
CA PRO A 61 -6.62 -13.51 -18.55
C PRO A 61 -6.52 -13.90 -17.08
N GLN A 62 -7.60 -13.71 -16.34
CA GLN A 62 -7.72 -14.03 -14.91
C GLN A 62 -8.58 -15.26 -14.74
N LEU A 63 -8.06 -16.25 -14.01
CA LEU A 63 -8.78 -17.47 -13.66
C LEU A 63 -9.17 -17.39 -12.18
N VAL A 64 -10.47 -17.37 -11.89
CA VAL A 64 -11.03 -17.25 -10.55
C VAL A 64 -11.88 -18.48 -10.27
N LEU A 65 -11.49 -19.24 -9.25
CA LEU A 65 -12.32 -20.27 -8.64
C LEU A 65 -13.07 -19.65 -7.47
N SER A 66 -14.39 -19.72 -7.52
CA SER A 66 -15.30 -19.29 -6.46
C SER A 66 -16.20 -20.47 -6.09
N GLY A 67 -16.64 -20.57 -4.86
CA GLY A 67 -17.50 -21.67 -4.44
C GLY A 67 -17.86 -21.56 -2.97
N ASP A 68 -19.07 -22.01 -2.66
CA ASP A 68 -19.59 -22.08 -1.30
C ASP A 68 -19.52 -23.54 -0.85
N LEU A 69 -18.58 -23.85 0.05
CA LEU A 69 -18.28 -25.19 0.53
C LEU A 69 -18.23 -25.21 2.07
N PRO A 70 -19.08 -25.99 2.77
CA PRO A 70 -20.46 -26.40 2.48
C PRO A 70 -21.50 -25.44 3.11
N ASN A 71 -22.61 -25.19 2.41
CA ASN A 71 -23.72 -24.35 2.89
C ASN A 71 -24.89 -25.22 3.38
N TYR A 72 -25.05 -25.35 4.70
CA TYR A 72 -26.15 -26.09 5.33
C TYR A 72 -27.34 -25.16 5.60
N ASN A 73 -28.52 -25.55 5.13
CA ASN A 73 -29.75 -24.85 5.43
C ASN A 73 -30.81 -25.82 5.97
N GLN A 74 -31.42 -25.44 7.10
CA GLN A 74 -32.54 -26.14 7.69
C GLN A 74 -33.67 -25.15 7.93
N SER A 75 -34.80 -25.39 7.28
CA SER A 75 -35.97 -24.52 7.36
C SER A 75 -37.26 -25.33 7.29
N THR A 76 -38.34 -24.77 7.81
CA THR A 76 -39.69 -25.34 7.67
C THR A 76 -40.42 -24.53 6.61
N VAL A 77 -40.68 -25.14 5.46
CA VAL A 77 -41.27 -24.46 4.30
C VAL A 77 -42.69 -24.97 4.10
N PRO A 78 -43.70 -24.09 3.93
CA PRO A 78 -45.03 -24.50 3.51
C PRO A 78 -45.00 -24.97 2.05
N ILE A 79 -45.42 -26.20 1.79
CA ILE A 79 -45.52 -26.76 0.45
C ILE A 79 -47.00 -27.03 0.17
N THR A 80 -47.51 -26.47 -0.93
CA THR A 80 -48.88 -26.70 -1.40
C THR A 80 -48.99 -28.09 -2.05
N GLN A 81 -49.93 -28.90 -1.57
CA GLN A 81 -50.20 -30.23 -2.10
C GLN A 81 -51.02 -30.16 -3.40
N PRO A 82 -51.03 -31.23 -4.21
CA PRO A 82 -51.88 -31.32 -5.41
C PRO A 82 -53.38 -31.15 -5.15
N ASP A 83 -53.84 -31.32 -3.89
CA ASP A 83 -55.22 -31.14 -3.44
C ASP A 83 -55.54 -29.70 -3.00
N GLY A 84 -54.57 -28.79 -3.03
CA GLY A 84 -54.72 -27.39 -2.62
C GLY A 84 -54.56 -27.12 -1.12
N SER A 85 -54.33 -28.14 -0.29
CA SER A 85 -53.93 -27.96 1.11
C SER A 85 -52.49 -27.45 1.23
N VAL A 86 -52.11 -26.96 2.42
CA VAL A 86 -50.75 -26.49 2.73
C VAL A 86 -50.19 -27.29 3.90
N GLU A 87 -49.06 -27.95 3.69
CA GLU A 87 -48.36 -28.72 4.72
C GLU A 87 -46.97 -28.12 4.96
N PHE A 88 -46.61 -27.97 6.23
CA PHE A 88 -45.28 -27.52 6.61
C PHE A 88 -44.31 -28.70 6.62
N LYS A 89 -43.34 -28.70 5.71
CA LYS A 89 -42.29 -29.72 5.66
C LYS A 89 -40.96 -29.13 6.08
N GLN A 90 -40.28 -29.82 6.99
CA GLN A 90 -38.90 -29.53 7.30
C GLN A 90 -38.04 -29.94 6.11
N VAL A 91 -37.23 -29.01 5.62
CA VAL A 91 -36.21 -29.25 4.61
C VAL A 91 -34.86 -29.05 5.27
N SER A 92 -33.99 -30.05 5.13
CA SER A 92 -32.59 -30.00 5.57
C SER A 92 -31.76 -30.38 4.36
N ASN A 93 -31.00 -29.43 3.85
CA ASN A 93 -30.18 -29.63 2.67
C ASN A 93 -28.77 -29.06 2.83
N LEU A 94 -27.84 -29.67 2.11
CA LEU A 94 -26.47 -29.20 1.95
C LEU A 94 -26.29 -28.79 0.50
N LEU A 95 -26.06 -27.50 0.27
CA LEU A 95 -25.66 -26.99 -1.03
C LEU A 95 -24.15 -26.78 -1.05
N THR A 96 -23.53 -27.22 -2.13
CA THR A 96 -22.12 -26.97 -2.41
C THR A 96 -22.00 -26.49 -3.84
N SER A 97 -21.35 -25.35 -4.04
CA SER A 97 -21.14 -24.76 -5.36
C SER A 97 -19.65 -24.62 -5.64
N ALA A 98 -19.25 -24.81 -6.88
CA ALA A 98 -17.93 -24.49 -7.38
C ALA A 98 -18.07 -23.89 -8.77
N ARG A 99 -17.50 -22.72 -9.00
CA ARG A 99 -17.52 -21.99 -10.26
C ARG A 99 -16.11 -21.54 -10.60
N LEU A 100 -15.60 -22.05 -11.70
CA LEU A 100 -14.35 -21.60 -12.30
C LEU A 100 -14.69 -20.62 -13.42
N SER A 101 -14.13 -19.42 -13.36
CA SER A 101 -14.36 -18.34 -14.33
C SER A 101 -13.05 -17.79 -14.88
N LEU A 102 -12.97 -17.69 -16.20
CA LEU A 102 -11.89 -17.06 -16.95
C LEU A 102 -12.40 -15.73 -17.49
N ASN A 103 -11.76 -14.63 -17.11
CA ASN A 103 -12.12 -13.29 -17.55
C ASN A 103 -10.93 -12.64 -18.27
N GLN A 104 -11.16 -12.06 -19.45
CA GLN A 104 -10.15 -11.33 -20.21
C GLN A 104 -10.74 -10.06 -20.82
N SER A 105 -10.02 -8.95 -20.68
CA SER A 105 -10.35 -7.70 -21.34
C SER A 105 -9.40 -7.44 -22.52
N ILE A 106 -9.95 -7.01 -23.65
CA ILE A 106 -9.20 -6.70 -24.87
C ILE A 106 -9.11 -5.18 -24.99
N ALA A 107 -7.98 -4.61 -24.60
CA ALA A 107 -7.81 -3.15 -24.55
C ALA A 107 -7.97 -2.45 -25.91
N GLN A 108 -7.70 -3.12 -27.03
CA GLN A 108 -7.78 -2.52 -28.36
C GLN A 108 -9.22 -2.19 -28.79
N THR A 109 -10.17 -3.06 -28.47
CA THR A 109 -11.59 -2.93 -28.84
C THR A 109 -12.48 -2.55 -27.67
N GLY A 110 -11.99 -2.62 -26.42
CA GLY A 110 -12.80 -2.41 -25.24
C GLY A 110 -13.69 -3.61 -24.90
N THR A 111 -13.45 -4.75 -25.55
CA THR A 111 -14.26 -5.96 -25.41
C THR A 111 -13.91 -6.69 -24.12
N TYR A 112 -14.94 -7.22 -23.45
CA TYR A 112 -14.81 -8.13 -22.31
C TYR A 112 -15.29 -9.50 -22.73
N ILE A 113 -14.43 -10.50 -22.57
CA ILE A 113 -14.76 -11.91 -22.79
C ILE A 113 -14.70 -12.65 -21.46
N SER A 114 -15.69 -13.49 -21.22
CA SER A 114 -15.73 -14.38 -20.06
C SER A 114 -16.10 -15.79 -20.48
N ALA A 115 -15.48 -16.77 -19.83
CA ALA A 115 -15.86 -18.17 -19.94
C ALA A 115 -15.97 -18.73 -18.53
N SER A 116 -17.01 -19.48 -18.22
CA SER A 116 -17.14 -20.10 -16.90
C SER A 116 -17.72 -21.49 -16.96
N THR A 117 -17.34 -22.31 -15.99
CA THR A 117 -17.89 -23.63 -15.73
C THR A 117 -18.32 -23.69 -14.27
N SER A 118 -19.44 -24.32 -13.98
CA SER A 118 -19.96 -24.42 -12.61
C SER A 118 -20.49 -25.81 -12.33
N ALA A 119 -20.23 -26.29 -11.12
CA ALA A 119 -20.77 -27.51 -10.57
C ALA A 119 -21.48 -27.21 -9.25
N PHE A 120 -22.61 -27.86 -9.05
CA PHE A 120 -23.47 -27.78 -7.88
C PHE A 120 -23.70 -29.19 -7.37
N ARG A 121 -23.47 -29.40 -6.09
CA ARG A 121 -23.85 -30.62 -5.38
C ARG A 121 -24.93 -30.24 -4.39
N PHE A 122 -26.07 -30.90 -4.49
CA PHE A 122 -27.21 -30.74 -3.62
C PHE A 122 -27.45 -32.07 -2.89
N GLN A 123 -27.48 -32.03 -1.56
CA GLN A 123 -27.79 -33.20 -0.75
C GLN A 123 -29.01 -32.90 0.11
N ASP A 124 -30.03 -33.75 0.03
CA ASP A 124 -31.20 -33.73 0.90
C ASP A 124 -30.99 -34.75 2.02
N PHE A 125 -30.99 -34.30 3.27
CA PHE A 125 -30.78 -35.17 4.43
C PHE A 125 -32.03 -35.98 4.81
N TYR A 126 -33.24 -35.51 4.51
CA TYR A 126 -34.47 -36.24 4.81
C TYR A 126 -34.69 -37.41 3.83
N LYS A 127 -34.40 -37.19 2.55
CA LYS A 127 -34.49 -38.23 1.51
C LYS A 127 -33.20 -39.02 1.31
N ASN A 128 -32.13 -38.67 2.05
CA ASN A 128 -30.77 -39.19 1.90
C ASN A 128 -30.32 -39.28 0.43
N SER A 129 -30.65 -38.25 -0.36
CA SER A 129 -30.40 -38.22 -1.79
C SER A 129 -29.34 -37.19 -2.13
N VAL A 130 -28.45 -37.53 -3.06
CA VAL A 130 -27.41 -36.63 -3.55
C VAL A 130 -27.64 -36.40 -5.03
N SER A 131 -27.78 -35.14 -5.40
CA SER A 131 -27.95 -34.70 -6.78
C SER A 131 -26.77 -33.82 -7.18
N PHE A 132 -26.31 -33.98 -8.41
CA PHE A 132 -25.30 -33.12 -9.01
C PHE A 132 -25.92 -32.40 -10.19
N SER A 133 -25.62 -31.11 -10.29
CA SER A 133 -26.02 -30.26 -11.41
C SER A 133 -24.85 -29.38 -11.79
N GLY A 134 -24.83 -28.85 -13.01
CA GLY A 134 -23.74 -28.01 -13.44
C GLY A 134 -23.98 -27.42 -14.81
N VAL A 135 -23.25 -26.34 -15.09
CA VAL A 135 -23.17 -25.72 -16.41
C VAL A 135 -21.75 -25.96 -16.91
N PRO A 136 -21.54 -26.89 -17.86
CA PRO A 136 -20.21 -27.30 -18.26
C PRO A 136 -19.43 -26.15 -18.91
N PHE A 137 -20.09 -25.35 -19.75
CA PHE A 137 -19.49 -24.16 -20.37
C PHE A 137 -20.53 -23.04 -20.52
N SER A 138 -20.15 -21.84 -20.12
CA SER A 138 -20.90 -20.60 -20.31
C SER A 138 -19.95 -19.54 -20.85
N PHE A 139 -20.31 -18.87 -21.93
CA PHE A 139 -19.50 -17.83 -22.57
C PHE A 139 -20.25 -16.49 -22.53
N GLY A 140 -19.53 -15.43 -22.17
CA GLY A 140 -20.01 -14.05 -22.21
C GLY A 140 -19.12 -13.22 -23.13
N PHE A 141 -19.75 -12.44 -24.01
CA PHE A 141 -19.06 -11.53 -24.91
C PHE A 141 -19.76 -10.17 -24.85
N HIS A 142 -19.02 -9.14 -24.44
CA HIS A 142 -19.53 -7.78 -24.36
C HIS A 142 -18.56 -6.83 -25.06
N GLN A 143 -19.00 -6.25 -26.18
CA GLN A 143 -18.23 -5.25 -26.93
C GLN A 143 -19.02 -3.95 -27.05
N PRO A 144 -18.57 -2.86 -26.42
CA PRO A 144 -19.13 -1.54 -26.68
C PRO A 144 -18.66 -1.05 -28.07
N ILE A 145 -19.58 -0.89 -29.02
CA ILE A 145 -19.26 -0.47 -30.40
C ILE A 145 -19.18 1.06 -30.53
N PHE A 146 -20.09 1.78 -29.86
CA PHE A 146 -20.18 3.24 -29.92
C PHE A 146 -19.79 3.95 -28.62
N ALA A 147 -19.30 3.22 -27.61
CA ALA A 147 -18.84 3.82 -26.37
C ALA A 147 -17.34 4.12 -26.41
N LEU A 148 -16.90 5.05 -25.55
CA LEU A 148 -15.49 5.38 -25.40
C LEU A 148 -14.70 4.18 -24.86
N ASN A 149 -13.62 3.80 -25.57
CA ASN A 149 -12.73 2.73 -25.12
C ASN A 149 -11.69 3.25 -24.11
N TRP A 150 -12.06 3.21 -22.83
CA TRP A 150 -11.18 3.57 -21.72
C TRP A 150 -9.92 2.69 -21.63
N LEU A 151 -10.02 1.39 -21.92
CA LEU A 151 -8.90 0.46 -21.84
C LEU A 151 -7.78 0.81 -22.84
N LYS A 152 -8.14 1.28 -24.05
CA LYS A 152 -7.16 1.74 -25.05
C LYS A 152 -6.37 2.94 -24.54
N TRP A 153 -7.05 3.90 -23.92
CA TRP A 153 -6.40 5.09 -23.36
C TRP A 153 -5.55 4.72 -22.15
N GLN A 154 -6.06 3.88 -21.25
CA GLN A 154 -5.31 3.39 -20.09
C GLN A 154 -4.01 2.68 -20.49
N ARG A 155 -4.03 1.89 -21.57
CA ARG A 155 -2.82 1.24 -22.14
C ARG A 155 -1.78 2.24 -22.64
N LYS A 156 -2.19 3.42 -23.08
CA LYS A 156 -1.28 4.49 -23.49
C LYS A 156 -0.78 5.32 -22.30
N THR A 157 -1.65 5.60 -21.33
CA THR A 157 -1.33 6.52 -20.22
C THR A 157 -0.57 5.86 -19.09
N GLU A 158 -0.89 4.62 -18.71
CA GLU A 158 -0.25 3.96 -17.56
C GLU A 158 1.29 3.84 -17.67
N PRO A 159 1.91 3.49 -18.82
CA PRO A 159 3.37 3.50 -18.93
C PRO A 159 3.96 4.91 -18.77
N LEU A 160 3.27 5.95 -19.27
CA LEU A 160 3.73 7.33 -19.12
C LEU A 160 3.71 7.77 -17.65
N ILE A 161 2.65 7.41 -16.91
CA ILE A 161 2.54 7.66 -15.47
C ILE A 161 3.66 6.96 -14.70
N TYR A 162 4.01 5.73 -15.10
CA TYR A 162 5.12 5.00 -14.47
C TYR A 162 6.48 5.65 -14.76
N ASP A 163 6.70 6.14 -15.97
CA ASP A 163 7.93 6.83 -16.33
C ASP A 163 8.04 8.22 -15.69
N GLU A 164 6.92 8.94 -15.56
CA GLU A 164 6.81 10.17 -14.76
C GLU A 164 7.19 9.90 -13.31
N ALA A 165 6.61 8.89 -12.66
CA ALA A 165 6.92 8.54 -11.28
C ALA A 165 8.40 8.21 -11.03
N LYS A 166 9.10 7.62 -12.01
CA LYS A 166 10.56 7.41 -11.91
C LYS A 166 11.34 8.72 -11.94
N LYS A 167 10.92 9.66 -12.79
CA LYS A 167 11.54 10.99 -12.88
C LYS A 167 11.28 11.79 -11.62
N ASP A 168 10.04 11.78 -11.11
CA ASP A 168 9.67 12.37 -9.83
C ASP A 168 10.56 11.87 -8.69
N TYR A 169 10.89 10.57 -8.69
CA TYR A 169 11.76 9.98 -7.67
C TYR A 169 13.21 10.52 -7.74
N VAL A 170 13.74 10.66 -8.95
CA VAL A 170 15.08 11.25 -9.18
C VAL A 170 15.08 12.71 -8.75
N GLU A 171 14.09 13.50 -9.20
CA GLU A 171 13.93 14.90 -8.84
C GLU A 171 13.80 15.08 -7.32
N SER A 172 12.97 14.27 -6.65
CA SER A 172 12.83 14.31 -5.19
C SER A 172 14.16 14.01 -4.49
N THR A 173 14.97 13.10 -5.02
CA THR A 173 16.29 12.77 -4.47
C THR A 173 17.27 13.93 -4.65
N GLU A 174 17.22 14.61 -5.79
CA GLU A 174 18.00 15.82 -6.07
C GLU A 174 17.59 16.96 -5.14
N GLU A 175 16.30 17.18 -4.93
CA GLU A 175 15.78 18.19 -4.01
C GLU A 175 16.23 17.94 -2.56
N ILE A 176 16.19 16.68 -2.11
CA ILE A 176 16.69 16.29 -0.79
C ILE A 176 18.19 16.58 -0.67
N SER A 177 18.96 16.30 -1.72
CA SER A 177 20.41 16.56 -1.77
C SER A 177 20.73 18.06 -1.73
N LEU A 178 19.95 18.87 -2.44
CA LEU A 178 20.05 20.33 -2.44
C LEU A 178 19.74 20.89 -1.05
N ASN A 179 18.65 20.42 -0.43
CA ASN A 179 18.26 20.81 0.92
C ASN A 179 19.31 20.41 1.98
N ALA A 180 19.91 19.23 1.85
CA ALA A 180 21.00 18.78 2.74
C ALA A 180 22.23 19.68 2.60
N THR A 181 22.58 20.04 1.36
CA THR A 181 23.70 20.94 1.06
C THR A 181 23.47 22.34 1.64
N TYR A 182 22.26 22.90 1.46
CA TYR A 182 21.88 24.19 2.03
C TYR A 182 21.98 24.19 3.57
N ARG A 183 21.48 23.13 4.22
CA ARG A 183 21.56 22.98 5.69
C ARG A 183 23.00 22.87 6.18
N PHE A 184 23.85 22.14 5.46
CA PHE A 184 25.27 22.02 5.77
C PHE A 184 25.98 23.38 5.76
N PHE A 185 25.83 24.16 4.68
CA PHE A 185 26.45 25.50 4.60
C PHE A 185 25.84 26.49 5.58
N SER A 186 24.54 26.39 5.86
CA SER A 186 23.89 27.19 6.90
C SER A 186 24.49 26.93 8.28
N TYR A 187 24.73 25.66 8.61
CA TYR A 187 25.40 25.26 9.85
C TYR A 187 26.84 25.78 9.92
N LEU A 188 27.63 25.62 8.85
CA LEU A 188 29.00 26.15 8.79
C LEU A 188 29.03 27.68 9.00
N ARG A 189 28.11 28.42 8.37
CA ARG A 189 28.01 29.87 8.58
C ARG A 189 27.73 30.22 10.04
N ILE A 190 26.81 29.50 10.71
CA ILE A 190 26.51 29.71 12.13
C ILE A 190 27.73 29.39 12.99
N GLN A 191 28.45 28.31 12.70
CA GLN A 191 29.66 27.92 13.41
C GLN A 191 30.76 28.98 13.29
N THR A 192 30.99 29.51 12.08
CA THR A 192 31.93 30.62 11.85
C THR A 192 31.50 31.88 12.61
N ASN A 193 30.23 32.26 12.54
CA ASN A 193 29.71 33.43 13.25
C ASN A 193 29.83 33.29 14.77
N TYR A 194 29.58 32.10 15.32
CA TYR A 194 29.76 31.80 16.73
C TYR A 194 31.22 31.97 17.15
N SER A 195 32.16 31.43 16.37
CA SER A 195 33.60 31.60 16.63
C SER A 195 34.04 33.07 16.56
N LEU A 196 33.51 33.84 15.60
CA LEU A 196 33.76 35.29 15.53
C LEU A 196 33.19 36.03 16.76
N ALA A 197 31.97 35.68 17.19
CA ALA A 197 31.34 36.29 18.37
C ALA A 197 32.11 35.96 19.66
N GLU A 198 32.61 34.74 19.81
CA GLU A 198 33.45 34.33 20.94
C GLU A 198 34.78 35.09 20.97
N ASN A 199 35.44 35.22 19.82
CA ASN A 199 36.66 36.03 19.70
C ASN A 199 36.39 37.51 20.00
N ASN A 200 35.29 38.06 19.50
CA ASN A 200 34.89 39.45 19.79
C ASN A 200 34.59 39.67 21.28
N LEU A 201 33.94 38.70 21.93
CA LEU A 201 33.68 38.74 23.37
C LEU A 201 34.99 38.71 24.18
N LYS A 202 35.94 37.84 23.79
CA LYS A 202 37.26 37.77 24.42
C LYS A 202 38.01 39.10 24.27
N ASN A 203 38.08 39.63 23.05
CA ASN A 203 38.71 40.93 22.79
C ASN A 203 38.04 42.06 23.58
N SER A 204 36.72 42.05 23.71
CA SER A 204 35.98 43.06 24.47
C SER A 204 36.28 42.96 25.98
N LYS A 205 36.42 41.75 26.53
CA LYS A 205 36.81 41.53 27.93
C LYS A 205 38.24 41.98 28.19
N ASP A 206 39.16 41.64 27.29
CA ASP A 206 40.57 42.05 27.40
C ASP A 206 40.70 43.59 27.36
N ASN A 207 39.94 44.26 26.47
CA ASN A 207 39.86 45.72 26.41
C ASN A 207 39.27 46.35 27.68
N LEU A 208 38.26 45.71 28.30
CA LEU A 208 37.67 46.19 29.55
C LEU A 208 38.67 46.14 30.70
N VAL A 209 39.44 45.06 30.84
CA VAL A 209 40.50 44.95 31.85
C VAL A 209 41.58 46.02 31.67
N ILE A 210 41.97 46.32 30.43
CA ILE A 210 42.92 47.41 30.13
C ILE A 210 42.33 48.78 30.52
N GLY A 211 41.01 48.97 30.33
CA GLY A 211 40.31 50.18 30.74
C GLY A 211 40.21 50.38 32.25
N GLU A 212 40.03 49.30 33.02
CA GLU A 212 39.95 49.34 34.49
C GLU A 212 41.31 49.49 35.19
N THR A 213 42.41 49.20 34.49
CA THR A 213 43.78 49.29 35.02
C THR A 213 44.46 50.64 34.76
N ARG A 214 43.78 51.58 34.09
CA ARG A 214 44.23 52.97 33.88
C ARG A 214 43.45 53.93 34.76
#